data_AF-A0A1Y1W5S6-F1
#
_entry.id   AF-A0A1Y1W5S6-F1
#
_cell.length_a   1.000
_cell.length_b   1.000
_cell.length_c   1.000
_cell.angle_alpha   90.00
_cell.angle_beta   90.00
_cell.angle_gamma   90.00
#
_symmetry.space_group_name_H-M   'P 1'
#
loop_
_entity.id
_entity.type
_entity.pdbx_description
1 polymer ?
#
loop_
_entity_poly.entity_id
_entity_poly.type
_entity_poly.pdbx_seq_one_letter_code
_entity_poly.pdbx_strand_id
1 'polypeptide(L)' 'TKRAQANKGRCFKCRSRVPLVKQTTNKCRCEHIFCDTHRFPDQHACEFDFMSRDRKDLEKRNPKINDHPKGGRSFTRID' A
#
# COMPACT_ATOMS: atom_id res chain seq x y z
N THR A 1 10.16 5.34 -17.81
CA THR A 1 8.74 5.75 -17.84
C THR A 1 7.90 4.51 -17.58
N LYS A 2 7.12 4.46 -16.48
CA LYS A 2 6.28 3.28 -16.19
C LYS A 2 5.14 3.24 -17.22
N ARG A 3 4.97 2.10 -17.90
CA ARG A 3 3.93 1.94 -18.93
C ARG A 3 2.58 1.75 -18.26
N ALA A 4 1.62 2.64 -18.54
CA ALA A 4 0.27 2.51 -18.03
C ALA A 4 -0.46 1.32 -18.69
N GLN A 5 -1.26 0.58 -17.91
CA GLN A 5 -2.06 -0.52 -18.42
C GLN A 5 -3.22 0.02 -19.28
N ALA A 6 -3.23 -0.34 -20.57
CA ALA A 6 -4.27 0.09 -21.51
C ALA A 6 -5.66 -0.48 -21.17
N ASN A 7 -5.76 -1.78 -20.88
CA ASN A 7 -7.03 -2.42 -20.53
C ASN A 7 -7.09 -2.79 -19.04
N LYS A 8 -7.84 -1.99 -18.28
CA LYS A 8 -8.04 -2.12 -16.83
C LYS A 8 -9.00 -3.23 -16.42
N GLY A 9 -9.78 -3.77 -17.37
CA GLY A 9 -10.72 -4.87 -17.15
C GLY A 9 -10.08 -6.25 -17.19
N ARG A 10 -8.75 -6.33 -17.32
CA ARG A 10 -8.02 -7.60 -17.37
C ARG A 10 -6.84 -7.60 -16.41
N CYS A 11 -6.48 -8.79 -15.94
CA CYS A 11 -5.27 -8.98 -15.15
C CYS A 11 -4.02 -8.69 -16.00
N PHE A 12 -3.08 -7.90 -15.48
CA PHE A 12 -1.83 -7.59 -16.19
C PHE A 12 -0.94 -8.82 -16.42
N LYS A 13 -0.97 -9.81 -15.52
CA LYS A 13 -0.15 -11.04 -15.62
C LYS A 13 -0.78 -12.12 -16.49
N CYS A 14 -2.02 -12.52 -16.22
CA CYS A 14 -2.68 -13.65 -16.88
C CYS A 14 -3.81 -13.27 -17.86
N ARG A 15 -4.11 -11.97 -18.04
CA ARG A 15 -5.13 -11.44 -18.96
C ARG A 15 -6.57 -11.93 -18.73
N SER A 16 -6.82 -12.57 -17.60
CA SER A 16 -8.17 -12.96 -17.14
C SER A 16 -9.05 -11.72 -16.96
N ARG A 17 -10.37 -11.86 -17.16
CA ARG A 17 -11.32 -10.77 -16.93
C ARG A 17 -11.41 -10.46 -15.45
N VAL A 18 -11.32 -9.19 -15.10
CA VAL A 18 -11.44 -8.68 -13.73
C VAL A 18 -12.75 -7.91 -13.62
N PRO A 19 -13.71 -8.35 -12.77
CA PRO A 19 -14.96 -7.62 -12.52
C PRO A 19 -14.70 -6.19 -12.10
N LEU A 20 -15.58 -5.25 -12.46
CA LEU A 20 -15.42 -3.82 -12.18
C LEU A 20 -15.13 -3.53 -10.70
N VAL A 21 -15.85 -4.20 -9.79
CA VAL A 21 -15.64 -4.10 -8.33
C VAL A 21 -14.21 -4.51 -7.94
N LYS A 22 -13.68 -5.56 -8.55
CA LYS A 22 -12.33 -6.07 -8.25
C LYS A 22 -11.22 -5.22 -8.87
N GLN A 23 -11.52 -4.38 -9.85
CA GLN A 23 -10.51 -3.51 -10.46
C GLN A 23 -9.97 -2.47 -9.47
N THR A 24 -10.80 -1.97 -8.56
CA THR A 24 -10.38 -1.03 -7.52
C THR A 24 -9.66 -1.74 -6.38
N THR A 25 -10.15 -2.90 -5.96
CA THR A 25 -9.58 -3.66 -4.82
C THR A 25 -8.26 -4.36 -5.18
N ASN A 26 -8.14 -4.87 -6.41
CA ASN A 26 -6.96 -5.59 -6.88
C ASN A 26 -5.98 -4.69 -7.65
N LYS A 27 -6.13 -3.36 -7.53
CA LYS A 27 -5.14 -2.40 -8.00
C LYS A 27 -3.93 -2.45 -7.08
N CYS A 28 -2.78 -2.83 -7.62
CA CYS A 28 -1.54 -2.83 -6.88
C CYS A 28 -0.89 -1.43 -6.83
N ARG A 29 0.05 -1.22 -5.91
CA ARG A 29 0.84 0.03 -5.81
C ARG A 29 1.73 0.29 -7.03
N CYS A 30 2.00 -0.75 -7.84
CA CYS A 30 2.63 -0.60 -9.16
C CYS A 30 1.68 -0.09 -10.26
N GLU A 31 0.45 0.31 -9.91
CA GLU A 31 -0.57 0.90 -10.79
C GLU A 31 -1.21 -0.06 -11.82
N HIS A 32 -0.88 -1.34 -11.74
CA HIS A 32 -1.50 -2.41 -12.53
C HIS A 32 -2.64 -3.09 -11.77
N ILE A 33 -3.59 -3.66 -12.53
CA ILE A 33 -4.76 -4.38 -12.02
C ILE A 33 -4.56 -5.87 -12.24
N PHE A 34 -4.90 -6.66 -11.21
CA PHE A 34 -4.72 -8.10 -11.18
C PHE A 34 -6.01 -8.85 -10.81
N CYS A 35 -6.04 -10.16 -11.05
CA CYS A 35 -7.06 -11.04 -10.48
C CYS A 35 -6.68 -11.45 -9.05
N ASP A 36 -7.58 -12.11 -8.33
CA ASP A 36 -7.36 -12.45 -6.91
C ASP A 36 -6.12 -13.33 -6.69
N THR A 37 -5.80 -14.17 -7.67
CA THR A 37 -4.62 -15.06 -7.66
C THR A 37 -3.30 -14.38 -8.02
N HIS A 38 -3.32 -13.12 -8.48
CA HIS A 38 -2.11 -12.35 -8.83
C HIS A 38 -2.05 -11.01 -8.10
N ARG A 39 -2.93 -10.80 -7.11
CA ARG A 39 -3.03 -9.54 -6.36
C ARG A 39 -1.79 -9.31 -5.51
N PHE A 40 -1.16 -10.36 -5.00
CA PHE A 40 -0.02 -10.25 -4.11
C PHE A 40 1.27 -9.96 -4.88
N PRO A 41 2.21 -9.17 -4.32
CA PRO A 41 3.45 -8.76 -4.99
C PRO A 41 4.29 -9.94 -5.53
N ASP A 42 4.35 -11.03 -4.78
CA ASP A 42 5.14 -12.22 -5.11
C ASP A 42 4.63 -12.93 -6.37
N GLN A 43 3.33 -12.84 -6.62
CA GLN A 43 2.68 -13.55 -7.74
C GLN A 43 2.85 -12.85 -9.07
N HIS A 44 3.13 -11.54 -9.07
CA HIS A 44 3.29 -10.75 -10.30
C HIS A 44 4.66 -10.11 -10.45
N ALA A 45 5.62 -10.43 -9.57
CA ALA A 45 6.96 -9.83 -9.54
C ALA A 45 6.88 -8.29 -9.55
N CYS A 46 6.27 -7.73 -8.50
CA CYS A 46 6.00 -6.31 -8.40
C CYS A 46 7.29 -5.46 -8.50
N GLU A 47 7.34 -4.53 -9.45
CA GLU A 47 8.44 -3.55 -9.59
C GLU A 47 8.31 -2.34 -8.64
N PHE A 48 7.42 -2.42 -7.65
CA PHE A 48 7.25 -1.36 -6.67
C PHE A 48 8.22 -1.55 -5.51
N ASP A 49 9.02 -0.54 -5.18
CA ASP A 49 9.92 -0.57 -4.03
C ASP A 49 9.14 -0.31 -2.73
N PHE A 50 8.70 -1.42 -2.11
CA PHE A 50 8.01 -1.38 -0.82
C PHE A 50 8.95 -0.94 0.31
N MET A 51 10.22 -1.36 0.28
CA MET A 51 11.19 -1.07 1.34
C MET A 51 11.45 0.43 1.49
N SER A 52 11.70 1.12 0.38
CA SER A 52 11.94 2.57 0.43
C SER A 52 10.70 3.35 0.82
N ARG A 53 9.50 2.89 0.44
CA ARG A 53 8.24 3.52 0.88
C ARG A 53 8.03 3.33 2.37
N ASP A 54 8.14 2.10 2.84
CA ASP A 54 7.87 1.75 4.23
C ASP A 54 8.91 2.44 5.13
N ARG A 55 10.17 2.55 4.70
CA ARG A 55 11.20 3.36 5.38
C ARG A 55 10.77 4.83 5.51
N LYS A 56 10.33 5.47 4.43
CA LYS A 56 9.85 6.86 4.47
C LYS A 56 8.62 7.03 5.36
N ASP A 57 7.72 6.06 5.35
CA ASP A 57 6.51 6.09 6.18
C ASP A 57 6.87 5.89 7.67
N LEU A 58 7.86 5.05 7.98
CA LEU A 58 8.41 4.89 9.34
C LEU A 58 9.14 6.15 9.81
N GLU A 59 10.03 6.72 8.99
CA GLU A 59 10.74 7.97 9.30
C GLU A 59 9.79 9.11 9.65
N LYS A 60 8.65 9.21 8.94
CA LYS A 60 7.62 10.22 9.24
C LYS A 60 6.86 9.97 10.54
N ARG A 61 6.71 8.71 10.94
CA ARG A 61 5.93 8.30 12.12
C ARG A 61 6.79 8.20 13.38
N ASN A 62 8.11 8.12 13.23
CA ASN A 62 9.00 8.04 14.37
C ASN A 62 8.86 9.30 15.26
N PRO A 63 8.58 9.13 16.56
CA PRO A 63 8.55 10.25 17.48
C PRO A 63 9.94 10.86 17.58
N LYS A 64 10.03 12.18 17.48
CA LYS A 64 11.32 12.86 17.64
C LYS A 64 11.70 12.87 19.12
N ILE A 65 13.00 12.93 19.39
CA ILE A 65 13.55 12.91 20.76
C ILE A 65 12.94 14.03 21.65
N ASN A 66 12.49 15.12 21.03
CA ASN A 66 11.89 16.27 21.71
C ASN A 66 10.35 16.34 21.54
N ASP A 67 9.71 15.31 20.97
CA ASP A 67 8.24 15.28 20.86
C ASP A 67 7.64 14.93 22.22
N HIS A 68 7.17 15.96 22.92
CA HIS A 68 6.31 15.77 24.09
C HIS A 68 4.92 15.34 23.61
N PRO A 69 4.36 14.23 24.12
CA PRO A 69 3.00 13.85 23.80
C PRO A 69 2.05 14.98 24.21
N LYS A 70 1.21 15.45 23.27
CA LYS A 70 0.15 16.42 23.55
C LYS A 70 -1.01 15.69 24.25
N GLY A 71 -0.81 15.38 25.53
CA GLY A 71 -1.77 14.75 26.45
C GLY A 71 -1.33 15.01 27.89
N GLY A 72 -2.27 15.40 28.75
CA GLY A 72 -2.01 16.02 30.06
C GLY A 72 -1.04 15.28 30.98
N ARG A 73 -0.23 16.05 31.71
CA ARG A 73 0.75 15.57 32.71
C ARG A 73 0.12 15.20 34.05
N SER A 74 -1.19 14.92 34.12
CA SER A 74 -1.84 14.59 35.39
C SER A 74 -1.67 13.10 35.67
N PHE A 75 -0.65 12.78 36.44
CA PHE A 75 -0.54 11.52 37.18
C PHE A 75 -1.47 11.57 38.40
N THR A 76 -2.75 11.94 38.23
CA THR A 76 -3.71 11.80 39.33
C THR A 76 -4.19 10.36 39.31
N ARG A 77 -3.79 9.60 40.33
CA ARG A 77 -4.33 8.27 40.62
C ARG A 77 -5.86 8.43 40.71
N ILE A 78 -6.59 7.72 39.86
CA ILE A 78 -8.05 7.67 39.96
C ILE A 78 -8.34 6.90 41.25
N ASP A 79 -8.94 7.58 42.22
CA ASP A 79 -9.52 6.94 43.42
C ASP A 79 -10.90 6.34 43.09
#